data_AF-A0A7Y7QHS9-F1
#
_entry.id   AF-A0A7Y7QHS9-F1
#
_cell.length_a   1.000
_cell.length_b   1.000
_cell.length_c   1.000
_cell.angle_alpha   90.00
_cell.angle_beta   90.00
_cell.angle_gamma   90.00
#
_symmetry.space_group_name_H-M   'P 1'
#
loop_
_entity.id
_entity.type
_entity.pdbx_description
1 polymer ?
#
loop_
_entity_poly.entity_id
_entity_poly.type
_entity_poly.pdbx_seq_one_letter_code
_entity_poly.pdbx_strand_id
1 'polypeptide(L)'
;MLLTVISAVVPLIAVIISYILGVTTQINKRTVEVLRMRYEKLYVPFMRDLIVAPAEWITPHEHSLAVRSKLYDLIMQNAEYLGAKSGLVLPKYNQAFLNMLEFEDGNVTYKNAPSDYDSAFTELEDSLLIEAKAISRKLRYPDLSGTISAIRAHSTDKQRLDTNR
;
A
#
# COMPACT_ATOMS: atom_id res chain seq x y z
N MET A 1 -25.55 49.43 -27.30
CA MET A 1 -25.54 49.31 -25.82
C MET A 1 -25.55 47.85 -25.39
N LEU A 2 -26.60 47.06 -25.67
CA LEU A 2 -26.69 45.64 -25.24
C LEU A 2 -25.57 44.74 -25.84
N LEU A 3 -25.32 44.85 -27.15
CA LEU A 3 -24.26 44.09 -27.85
C LEU A 3 -22.85 44.41 -27.32
N THR A 4 -22.57 45.67 -27.01
CA THR A 4 -21.32 46.13 -26.41
C THR A 4 -21.10 45.55 -25.01
N VAL A 5 -22.14 45.49 -24.18
CA VAL A 5 -22.08 44.89 -22.85
C VAL A 5 -21.81 43.38 -22.95
N ILE A 6 -22.50 42.67 -23.84
CA ILE A 6 -22.28 41.22 -24.06
C ILE A 6 -20.84 40.96 -24.55
N SER A 7 -20.34 41.76 -25.50
CA SER A 7 -18.98 41.62 -26.02
C SER A 7 -17.87 41.88 -24.98
N ALA A 8 -18.17 42.62 -23.91
CA ALA A 8 -17.25 42.89 -22.82
C ALA A 8 -17.34 41.84 -21.71
N VAL A 9 -18.53 41.28 -21.46
CA VAL A 9 -18.76 40.30 -20.38
C VAL A 9 -18.29 38.90 -20.78
N VAL A 10 -18.45 38.49 -22.05
CA VAL A 10 -18.05 37.15 -22.51
C VAL A 10 -16.54 36.88 -22.35
N PRO A 11 -15.62 37.79 -22.75
CA PRO A 11 -14.19 37.59 -22.51
C PRO A 11 -13.84 37.51 -21.02
N LEU A 12 -14.51 38.29 -20.17
CA LEU A 12 -14.28 38.27 -18.72
C LEU A 12 -14.68 36.91 -18.12
N ILE A 13 -15.84 36.38 -18.51
CA ILE A 13 -16.29 35.05 -18.09
C ILE A 13 -15.33 33.97 -18.60
N ALA A 14 -14.87 34.06 -19.84
CA ALA A 14 -13.90 33.12 -20.41
C ALA A 14 -12.58 33.10 -19.62
N VAL A 15 -12.05 34.27 -19.25
CA VAL A 15 -10.84 34.38 -18.41
C VAL A 15 -11.04 33.74 -17.04
N ILE A 16 -12.19 33.99 -16.38
CA ILE A 16 -12.52 33.40 -15.07
C ILE A 16 -12.59 31.87 -15.18
N ILE A 17 -13.28 31.34 -16.19
CA ILE A 17 -13.39 29.90 -16.42
C ILE A 17 -12.01 29.29 -16.68
N SER A 18 -11.21 29.89 -17.57
CA SER A 18 -9.86 29.42 -17.88
C SER A 18 -8.95 29.41 -16.64
N TYR A 19 -9.05 30.43 -15.78
CA TYR A 19 -8.29 30.48 -14.52
C TYR A 19 -8.70 29.33 -13.58
N ILE A 20 -10.01 29.15 -13.34
CA ILE A 20 -10.53 28.07 -12.47
C ILE A 20 -10.11 26.70 -13.00
N LEU A 21 -10.25 26.46 -14.31
CA LEU A 21 -9.82 25.22 -14.95
C LEU A 21 -8.31 25.02 -14.85
N GLY A 22 -7.51 26.09 -15.01
CA GLY A 22 -6.05 26.06 -14.88
C GLY A 22 -5.61 25.64 -13.48
N VAL A 23 -6.16 26.29 -12.44
CA VAL A 23 -5.86 25.97 -11.03
C VAL A 23 -6.26 24.53 -10.70
N THR A 24 -7.48 24.12 -11.09
CA THR A 24 -7.98 22.76 -10.86
C THR A 24 -7.09 21.71 -11.54
N THR A 25 -6.64 21.99 -12.77
CA THR A 25 -5.76 21.11 -13.52
C THR A 25 -4.39 20.97 -12.84
N GLN A 26 -3.82 22.06 -12.32
CA GLN A 26 -2.54 22.01 -11.60
C GLN A 26 -2.63 21.21 -10.30
N ILE A 27 -3.69 21.41 -9.51
CA ILE A 27 -3.93 20.65 -8.28
C ILE A 27 -4.07 19.15 -8.59
N ASN A 28 -4.81 18.81 -9.65
CA ASN A 28 -4.97 17.43 -10.09
C ASN A 28 -3.64 16.82 -10.55
N LYS A 29 -2.83 17.56 -11.34
CA LYS A 29 -1.50 17.11 -11.76
C LYS A 29 -0.60 16.80 -10.57
N ARG A 30 -0.53 17.72 -9.60
CA ARG A 30 0.24 17.53 -8.36
C ARG A 30 -0.24 16.33 -7.56
N THR A 31 -1.55 16.16 -7.45
CA THR A 31 -2.15 15.01 -6.73
C THR A 31 -1.79 13.69 -7.42
N VAL A 32 -1.92 13.62 -8.74
CA VAL A 32 -1.56 12.44 -9.54
C VAL A 32 -0.06 12.13 -9.43
N GLU A 33 0.80 13.14 -9.42
CA GLU A 33 2.24 12.99 -9.25
C GLU A 33 2.59 12.42 -7.87
N VAL A 34 1.99 12.94 -6.80
CA VAL A 34 2.17 12.39 -5.44
C VAL A 34 1.71 10.93 -5.38
N LEU A 35 0.55 10.60 -5.95
CA LEU A 35 0.06 9.23 -5.99
C LEU A 35 1.01 8.31 -6.78
N ARG A 36 1.56 8.78 -7.90
CA ARG A 36 2.54 8.05 -8.69
C ARG A 36 3.81 7.76 -7.88
N MET A 37 4.39 8.79 -7.24
CA MET A 37 5.59 8.64 -6.42
C MET A 37 5.38 7.60 -5.32
N ARG A 38 4.27 7.69 -4.58
CA ARG A 38 3.91 6.72 -3.55
C ARG A 38 3.83 5.30 -4.12
N TYR A 39 3.12 5.14 -5.24
CA TYR A 39 2.93 3.85 -5.90
C TYR A 39 4.25 3.21 -6.31
N GLU A 40 5.12 3.98 -6.96
CA GLU A 40 6.38 3.48 -7.52
C GLU A 40 7.44 3.21 -6.46
N LYS A 41 7.45 3.98 -5.36
CA LYS A 41 8.47 3.87 -4.31
C LYS A 41 8.17 2.80 -3.26
N LEU A 42 6.90 2.67 -2.87
CA LEU A 42 6.51 1.74 -1.81
C LEU A 42 5.71 0.55 -2.35
N TYR A 43 4.56 0.82 -2.97
CA TYR A 43 3.57 -0.22 -3.24
C TYR A 43 4.03 -1.20 -4.32
N VAL A 44 4.67 -0.74 -5.40
CA VAL A 44 5.18 -1.61 -6.47
C VAL A 44 6.32 -2.52 -5.97
N PRO A 45 7.37 -2.01 -5.31
CA PRO A 45 8.41 -2.87 -4.74
C PRO A 45 7.83 -3.89 -3.74
N PHE A 46 6.90 -3.46 -2.89
CA PHE A 46 6.27 -4.35 -1.90
C PHE A 46 5.51 -5.50 -2.58
N MET A 47 4.65 -5.18 -3.55
CA MET A 47 3.91 -6.18 -4.32
C MET A 47 4.83 -7.09 -5.13
N ARG A 48 5.94 -6.58 -5.66
CA ARG A 48 6.94 -7.40 -6.37
C ARG A 48 7.56 -8.42 -5.43
N ASP A 49 7.91 -8.02 -4.21
CA ASP A 49 8.49 -8.92 -3.22
C ASP A 49 7.49 -10.01 -2.78
N LEU A 50 6.20 -9.67 -2.65
CA LEU A 50 5.13 -10.66 -2.39
C LEU A 50 4.90 -11.66 -3.54
N ILE A 51 5.15 -11.26 -4.79
CA ILE A 51 5.01 -12.17 -5.95
C ILE A 51 6.21 -13.12 -6.05
N VAL A 52 7.43 -12.63 -5.76
CA VAL A 52 8.67 -13.42 -5.86
C VAL A 52 8.80 -14.41 -4.70
N ALA A 53 8.26 -14.06 -3.53
CA ALA A 53 8.05 -14.97 -2.42
C ALA A 53 6.54 -15.23 -2.28
N PRO A 54 5.92 -16.02 -3.19
CA PRO A 54 4.48 -16.23 -3.14
C PRO A 54 4.11 -16.69 -1.74
N ALA A 55 3.27 -15.91 -1.07
CA ALA A 55 2.72 -16.16 0.27
C ALA A 55 1.94 -17.48 0.39
N GLU A 56 1.96 -18.31 -0.66
CA GLU A 56 1.29 -19.59 -0.70
C GLU A 56 1.85 -20.59 0.33
N TRP A 57 3.13 -20.55 0.74
CA TRP A 57 3.76 -21.74 1.35
C TRP A 57 4.37 -21.56 2.75
N ILE A 58 4.44 -20.34 3.29
CA ILE A 58 5.18 -20.05 4.52
C ILE A 58 4.45 -18.99 5.32
N THR A 59 4.21 -19.25 6.61
CA THR A 59 3.62 -18.28 7.55
C THR A 59 4.58 -17.09 7.69
N PRO A 60 4.12 -15.82 7.83
CA PRO A 60 5.02 -14.67 7.78
C PRO A 60 6.28 -14.78 8.66
N HIS A 61 6.16 -15.30 9.88
CA HIS A 61 7.28 -15.51 10.80
C HIS A 61 8.25 -16.63 10.38
N GLU A 62 7.81 -17.62 9.61
CA GLU A 62 8.63 -18.75 9.14
C GLU A 62 9.56 -18.34 7.99
N HIS A 63 9.39 -17.16 7.41
CA HIS A 63 10.37 -16.60 6.49
C HIS A 63 11.71 -16.33 7.21
N SER A 64 12.80 -16.55 6.48
CA SER A 64 14.14 -16.24 6.99
C SER A 64 14.25 -14.78 7.41
N LEU A 65 15.09 -14.50 8.41
CA LEU A 65 15.34 -13.14 8.87
C LEU A 65 15.73 -12.20 7.73
N ALA A 66 16.47 -12.68 6.73
CA ALA A 66 16.84 -11.89 5.56
C ALA A 66 15.62 -11.42 4.75
N VAL A 67 14.62 -12.28 4.55
CA VAL A 67 13.38 -11.92 3.84
C VAL A 67 12.54 -10.96 4.67
N ARG A 68 12.34 -11.26 5.96
CA ARG A 68 11.58 -10.39 6.87
C ARG A 68 12.24 -9.00 6.98
N SER A 69 13.57 -8.94 7.12
CA SER A 69 14.32 -7.69 7.19
C SER A 69 14.24 -6.89 5.90
N LYS A 70 14.29 -7.55 4.73
CA LYS A 70 14.13 -6.87 3.43
C LYS A 70 12.77 -6.16 3.33
N LEU A 71 11.68 -6.84 3.73
CA LEU A 71 10.34 -6.26 3.73
C LEU A 71 10.22 -5.13 4.75
N TYR A 72 10.76 -5.35 5.95
CA TYR A 72 10.80 -4.34 7.01
C TYR A 72 11.54 -3.07 6.56
N ASP A 73 12.74 -3.23 5.98
CA ASP A 73 13.56 -2.13 5.46
C ASP A 73 12.83 -1.35 4.37
N LEU A 74 12.21 -2.06 3.43
CA LEU A 74 11.42 -1.43 2.37
C LEU A 74 10.30 -0.55 2.95
N ILE A 75 9.57 -1.07 3.94
CA ILE A 75 8.45 -0.35 4.57
C ILE A 75 8.98 0.85 5.36
N MET A 76 10.01 0.67 6.20
CA MET A 76 10.52 1.72 7.09
C MET A 76 11.22 2.84 6.32
N GLN A 77 11.97 2.53 5.26
CA GLN A 77 12.63 3.53 4.42
C GLN A 77 11.66 4.34 3.56
N ASN A 78 10.40 3.92 3.47
CA ASN A 78 9.37 4.54 2.65
C ASN A 78 8.10 4.85 3.47
N ALA A 79 8.23 4.99 4.79
CA ALA A 79 7.11 5.18 5.71
C ALA A 79 6.31 6.47 5.39
N GLU A 80 6.95 7.48 4.79
CA GLU A 80 6.31 8.71 4.33
C GLU A 80 5.30 8.50 3.19
N TYR A 81 5.36 7.36 2.51
CA TYR A 81 4.45 7.01 1.41
C TYR A 81 3.24 6.18 1.84
N LEU A 82 3.18 5.78 3.12
CA LEU A 82 2.05 5.03 3.69
C LEU A 82 0.74 5.83 3.60
N GLY A 83 -0.37 5.10 3.50
CA GLY A 83 -1.69 5.66 3.66
C GLY A 83 -2.11 5.71 5.12
N ALA A 84 -3.33 6.21 5.35
CA ALA A 84 -3.83 6.39 6.70
C ALA A 84 -3.96 5.07 7.47
N LYS A 85 -4.32 3.96 6.80
CA LYS A 85 -4.49 2.67 7.47
C LYS A 85 -3.15 2.04 7.78
N SER A 86 -2.29 1.93 6.76
CA SER A 86 -0.96 1.33 6.93
C SER A 86 -0.09 2.14 7.91
N GLY A 87 -0.20 3.47 7.92
CA GLY A 87 0.46 4.33 8.91
C GLY A 87 -0.01 4.12 10.35
N LEU A 88 -1.29 3.78 10.58
CA LEU A 88 -1.79 3.45 11.92
C LEU A 88 -1.30 2.08 12.41
N VAL A 89 -1.10 1.12 11.49
CA VAL A 89 -0.65 -0.24 11.81
C VAL A 89 0.87 -0.30 11.99
N LEU A 90 1.62 0.62 11.36
CA LEU A 90 3.08 0.62 11.34
C LEU A 90 3.73 0.47 12.74
N PRO A 91 3.31 1.16 13.81
CA PRO A 91 3.93 1.01 15.13
C PRO A 91 3.77 -0.41 15.70
N LYS A 92 2.60 -1.03 15.50
CA LYS A 92 2.32 -2.40 15.92
C LYS A 92 3.22 -3.39 15.16
N TYR A 93 3.34 -3.21 13.85
CA TYR A 93 4.23 -4.02 13.03
C TYR A 93 5.70 -3.88 13.45
N ASN A 94 6.15 -2.65 13.67
CA ASN A 94 7.51 -2.36 14.15
C ASN A 94 7.81 -3.09 15.47
N GLN A 95 6.91 -2.97 16.44
CA GLN A 95 7.07 -3.64 17.73
C GLN A 95 7.08 -5.17 17.57
N ALA A 96 6.19 -5.73 16.76
CA ALA A 96 6.14 -7.17 16.54
C ALA A 96 7.41 -7.71 15.86
N PHE A 97 7.98 -6.96 14.91
CA PHE A 97 9.26 -7.30 14.28
C PHE A 97 10.39 -7.34 15.31
N LEU A 98 10.52 -6.32 16.16
CA LEU A 98 11.56 -6.28 17.21
C LEU A 98 11.39 -7.42 18.24
N ASN A 99 10.16 -7.67 18.68
CA ASN A 99 9.85 -8.78 19.59
C ASN A 99 10.22 -10.15 18.98
N MET A 100 10.07 -10.29 17.65
CA MET A 100 10.46 -11.52 16.96
C MET A 100 11.98 -11.72 16.98
N LEU A 101 12.78 -10.64 16.85
CA LEU A 101 14.24 -10.72 16.99
C LEU A 101 14.65 -11.19 18.40
N GLU A 102 13.99 -10.67 19.43
CA GLU A 102 14.22 -11.08 20.82
C GLU A 102 13.88 -12.55 21.05
N PHE A 103 12.75 -13.01 20.48
CA PHE A 103 12.36 -14.42 20.53
C PHE A 103 13.40 -15.33 19.86
N GLU A 104 13.93 -14.93 18.70
CA GLU A 104 14.95 -15.67 17.96
C GLU A 104 16.31 -15.72 18.68
N ASP A 105 16.61 -14.73 19.53
CA ASP A 105 17.78 -14.73 20.43
C ASP A 105 17.57 -15.58 21.71
N GLY A 106 16.43 -16.27 21.82
CA GLY A 106 16.12 -17.19 22.92
C GLY A 106 15.45 -16.53 24.14
N ASN A 107 14.95 -15.30 24.00
CA ASN A 107 14.28 -14.61 25.10
C ASN A 107 12.85 -15.16 25.32
N VAL A 108 12.69 -15.99 26.35
CA VAL A 108 11.43 -16.67 26.70
C VAL A 108 10.26 -15.73 27.03
N THR A 109 10.55 -14.45 27.30
CA THR A 109 9.52 -13.41 27.52
C THR A 109 8.65 -13.20 26.28
N TYR A 110 9.22 -13.42 25.09
CA TYR A 110 8.60 -13.15 23.80
C TYR A 110 8.02 -14.39 23.12
N LYS A 111 7.58 -15.39 23.90
CA LYS A 111 7.02 -16.65 23.37
C LYS A 111 5.84 -16.50 22.38
N ASN A 112 5.13 -15.36 22.41
CA ASN A 112 4.01 -15.06 21.51
C ASN A 112 4.44 -14.27 20.26
N ALA A 113 5.71 -13.85 20.17
CA ALA A 113 6.19 -12.99 19.09
C ALA A 113 5.94 -13.54 17.67
N PRO A 114 6.04 -14.85 17.39
CA PRO A 114 5.69 -15.38 16.07
C PRO A 114 4.24 -15.05 15.66
N SER A 115 3.27 -15.32 16.55
CA SER A 115 1.86 -15.05 16.28
C SER A 115 1.55 -13.55 16.20
N ASP A 116 2.19 -12.75 17.05
CA ASP A 116 2.01 -11.29 17.05
C ASP A 116 2.59 -10.69 15.77
N TYR A 117 3.72 -11.22 15.29
CA TYR A 117 4.35 -10.84 14.03
C TYR A 117 3.45 -11.17 12.84
N ASP A 118 2.93 -12.40 12.77
CA ASP A 118 2.03 -12.79 11.68
C ASP A 118 0.81 -11.89 11.61
N SER A 119 0.16 -11.65 12.75
CA SER A 119 -1.02 -10.80 12.83
C SER A 119 -0.71 -9.37 12.38
N ALA A 120 0.37 -8.78 12.87
CA ALA A 120 0.74 -7.42 12.53
C ALA A 120 1.18 -7.28 11.06
N PHE A 121 1.90 -8.28 10.52
CA PHE A 121 2.31 -8.31 9.13
C PHE A 121 1.10 -8.45 8.20
N THR A 122 0.18 -9.38 8.45
CA THR A 122 -1.02 -9.56 7.63
C THR A 122 -1.91 -8.31 7.65
N GLU A 123 -2.08 -7.67 8.80
CA GLU A 123 -2.85 -6.43 8.91
C GLU A 123 -2.22 -5.27 8.11
N LEU A 124 -0.90 -5.18 8.13
CA LEU A 124 -0.16 -4.18 7.36
C LEU A 124 -0.21 -4.49 5.86
N GLU A 125 0.00 -5.75 5.47
CA GLU A 125 -0.09 -6.24 4.10
C GLU A 125 -1.46 -5.93 3.50
N ASP A 126 -2.55 -6.27 4.19
CA ASP A 126 -3.92 -5.97 3.77
C ASP A 126 -4.13 -4.48 3.57
N SER A 127 -3.64 -3.66 4.51
CA SER A 127 -3.71 -2.21 4.41
C SER A 127 -2.97 -1.68 3.18
N LEU A 128 -1.77 -2.19 2.92
CA LEU A 128 -0.96 -1.82 1.76
C LEU A 128 -1.60 -2.25 0.44
N LEU A 129 -2.17 -3.46 0.37
CA LEU A 129 -2.85 -3.96 -0.83
C LEU A 129 -4.13 -3.17 -1.15
N ILE A 130 -4.92 -2.83 -0.13
CA ILE A 130 -6.12 -1.98 -0.30
C ILE A 130 -5.73 -0.60 -0.81
N GLU A 131 -4.69 0.00 -0.24
CA GLU A 131 -4.19 1.30 -0.64
C GLU A 131 -3.61 1.26 -2.06
N ALA A 132 -2.81 0.24 -2.39
CA ALA A 132 -2.27 0.02 -3.73
C ALA A 132 -3.37 -0.08 -4.78
N LYS A 133 -4.44 -0.83 -4.50
CA LYS A 133 -5.62 -0.94 -5.38
C LYS A 133 -6.31 0.39 -5.62
N ALA A 134 -6.45 1.20 -4.56
CA ALA A 134 -7.07 2.51 -4.68
C ALA A 134 -6.20 3.47 -5.52
N ILE A 135 -4.88 3.41 -5.34
CA ILE A 135 -3.93 4.24 -6.09
C ILE A 135 -3.85 3.80 -7.55
N SER A 136 -3.72 2.50 -7.83
CA SER A 136 -3.63 1.96 -9.19
C SER A 136 -4.86 2.33 -10.02
N ARG A 137 -6.06 2.25 -9.43
CA ARG A 137 -7.32 2.70 -10.06
C ARG A 137 -7.30 4.19 -10.39
N LYS A 138 -6.85 5.05 -9.48
CA LYS A 138 -6.74 6.50 -9.71
C LYS A 138 -5.72 6.83 -10.80
N LEU A 139 -4.63 6.07 -10.89
CA LEU A 139 -3.57 6.24 -11.88
C LEU A 139 -3.86 5.51 -13.21
N ARG A 140 -4.92 4.71 -13.29
CA ARG A 140 -5.24 3.81 -14.41
C ARG A 140 -4.11 2.80 -14.70
N TYR A 141 -3.43 2.34 -13.65
CA TYR A 141 -2.42 1.29 -13.73
C TYR A 141 -3.05 -0.10 -13.58
N PRO A 142 -2.35 -1.17 -13.99
CA PRO A 142 -2.79 -2.55 -13.73
C PRO A 142 -3.00 -2.83 -12.24
N ASP A 143 -4.03 -3.62 -11.91
CA ASP A 143 -4.38 -3.99 -10.53
C ASP A 143 -3.55 -5.20 -10.06
N LEU A 144 -2.26 -4.96 -9.77
CA LEU A 144 -1.36 -5.99 -9.21
C LEU A 144 -1.83 -6.49 -7.84
N SER A 145 -2.40 -5.61 -7.02
CA SER A 145 -2.98 -5.94 -5.72
C SER A 145 -4.11 -6.97 -5.83
N GLY A 146 -4.95 -6.85 -6.86
CA GLY A 146 -6.00 -7.82 -7.17
C GLY A 146 -5.44 -9.19 -7.52
N THR A 147 -4.37 -9.24 -8.31
CA THR A 147 -3.67 -10.50 -8.65
C THR A 147 -3.12 -11.19 -7.39
N ILE A 148 -2.43 -10.45 -6.53
CA ILE A 148 -1.88 -10.98 -5.26
C ILE A 148 -3.00 -11.49 -4.34
N SER A 149 -4.07 -10.71 -4.20
CA SER A 149 -5.23 -11.09 -3.37
C SER A 149 -5.90 -12.38 -3.88
N ALA A 150 -5.98 -12.56 -5.21
CA ALA A 150 -6.54 -13.75 -5.82
C ALA A 150 -5.66 -14.99 -5.59
N ILE A 151 -4.34 -14.85 -5.72
CA ILE A 151 -3.37 -15.91 -5.40
C ILE A 151 -3.57 -16.37 -3.95
N ARG A 152 -3.69 -15.43 -3.00
CA ARG A 152 -3.94 -15.72 -1.58
C ARG A 152 -5.29 -16.39 -1.31
N ALA A 153 -6.34 -16.01 -2.02
CA ALA A 153 -7.66 -16.63 -1.86
C ALA A 153 -7.64 -18.10 -2.32
N HIS A 154 -7.01 -18.37 -3.47
CA HIS A 154 -6.85 -19.73 -3.98
C HIS A 154 -6.01 -20.63 -3.06
N SER A 155 -4.99 -20.08 -2.38
CA SER A 155 -4.17 -20.85 -1.43
C SER A 155 -4.94 -21.22 -0.16
N THR A 156 -5.77 -20.30 0.36
CA THR A 156 -6.60 -20.55 1.55
C THR A 156 -7.59 -21.69 1.32
N ASP A 157 -8.19 -21.76 0.12
CA ASP A 157 -9.12 -22.84 -0.24
C ASP A 157 -8.41 -24.20 -0.40
N LYS A 158 -7.17 -24.21 -0.90
CA LYS A 158 -6.37 -25.44 -1.04
C LYS A 158 -5.94 -26.03 0.31
N GLN A 159 -5.46 -25.20 1.24
CA GLN A 159 -5.08 -25.67 2.58
C GLN A 159 -6.28 -26.25 3.35
N ARG A 160 -7.49 -25.69 3.18
CA ARG A 160 -8.72 -26.24 3.77
C ARG A 160 -9.10 -27.61 3.23
N LEU A 161 -8.80 -27.90 1.96
CA LEU A 161 -9.05 -29.20 1.36
C LEU A 161 -8.06 -30.26 1.85
N ASP A 162 -6.80 -29.87 2.06
CA ASP A 162 -5.74 -30.80 2.51
C ASP A 162 -5.84 -31.12 4.01
N THR A 163 -6.35 -30.21 4.85
CA THR A 163 -6.51 -30.44 6.31
C THR A 163 -7.71 -31.33 6.67
N ASN A 164 -8.62 -31.56 5.72
CA ASN A 164 -9.82 -32.40 5.89
C ASN A 164 -9.63 -33.85 5.37
N ARG A 165 -8.39 -34.26 5.09
CA ARG A 165 -8.01 -35.61 4.66
C ARG A 165 -7.18 -36.30 5.74
#